data_AF-A0A968ZF63-F1
#
_entry.id   AF-A0A968ZF63-F1
#
_cell.length_a   1.000
_cell.length_b   1.000
_cell.length_c   1.000
_cell.angle_alpha   90.00
_cell.angle_beta   90.00
_cell.angle_gamma   90.00
#
_symmetry.space_group_name_H-M   'P 1'
#
loop_
_entity.id
_entity.type
_entity.pdbx_description
1 polymer ?
#
loop_
_entity_poly.entity_id
_entity_poly.type
_entity_poly.pdbx_seq_one_letter_code
_entity_poly.pdbx_strand_id
1 'polypeptide(L)'
;MNGQMRSIGRGICLSAALLCWTWFGQAVAADEIQAPWEPLPADAKLVTDPAALTALLADHTVHGVYLQDGSKWREYSAADGRTVWEVDGCLHPGTWRVSGSTVCYVYPSWDDGRPQCFLVYQSARLTHFVWLDPATGDGWLITNAPLDLAAGNPDHLPLDARRPAAIRRCEGVTPMILTSPQSADRIVRNRSTASGAS
;
A
#
# COMPACT_ATOMS: atom_id res chain seq x y z
N MET A 1 58.19 -19.08 63.36
CA MET A 1 57.31 -20.03 64.08
C MET A 1 55.88 -19.76 63.64
N ASN A 2 55.24 -20.81 63.11
CA ASN A 2 53.80 -21.15 63.10
C ASN A 2 52.77 -20.00 63.09
N GLY A 3 51.77 -19.96 62.22
CA GLY A 3 51.25 -20.97 61.31
C GLY A 3 49.77 -20.67 61.00
N GLN A 4 49.37 -21.11 59.80
CA GLN A 4 48.04 -21.55 59.34
C GLN A 4 46.85 -20.57 59.38
N MET A 5 46.38 -20.09 58.23
CA MET A 5 45.61 -20.72 57.13
C MET A 5 44.09 -20.64 57.32
N ARG A 6 43.50 -19.82 56.45
CA ARG A 6 42.07 -19.51 56.29
C ARG A 6 41.33 -20.65 55.58
N SER A 7 40.08 -20.86 55.99
CA SER A 7 39.11 -21.79 55.41
C SER A 7 38.52 -21.29 54.09
N ILE A 8 38.48 -22.13 53.04
CA ILE A 8 37.55 -21.96 51.91
C ILE A 8 37.05 -23.34 51.42
N GLY A 9 35.73 -23.52 51.56
CA GLY A 9 34.79 -24.11 50.59
C GLY A 9 35.12 -25.44 49.93
N ARG A 10 34.49 -26.52 50.43
CA ARG A 10 34.16 -27.73 49.66
C ARG A 10 32.64 -27.82 49.52
N GLY A 11 32.15 -28.18 48.33
CA GLY A 11 30.76 -28.61 48.19
C GLY A 11 30.18 -28.52 46.79
N ILE A 12 30.76 -29.25 45.83
CA ILE A 12 30.08 -29.63 44.58
C ILE A 12 29.19 -30.84 44.91
N CYS A 13 27.92 -30.84 44.51
CA CYS A 13 27.22 -32.08 44.15
C CYS A 13 26.02 -31.78 43.26
N LEU A 14 26.13 -32.26 42.02
CA LEU A 14 25.09 -32.37 40.99
C LEU A 14 23.93 -33.23 41.49
N SER A 15 22.70 -32.85 41.15
CA SER A 15 21.58 -33.78 40.96
C SER A 15 20.61 -33.18 39.96
N ALA A 16 20.49 -33.88 38.83
CA ALA A 16 19.51 -33.64 37.78
C ALA A 16 18.14 -34.18 38.19
N ALA A 17 17.06 -33.49 37.81
CA ALA A 17 15.80 -34.13 37.42
C ALA A 17 14.87 -33.13 36.73
N LEU A 18 14.51 -33.49 35.50
CA LEU A 18 13.32 -33.17 34.72
C LEU A 18 12.23 -32.32 35.40
N LEU A 19 11.83 -31.25 34.71
CA LEU A 19 10.42 -30.93 34.51
C LEU A 19 10.24 -30.37 33.10
N CYS A 20 9.50 -31.12 32.29
CA CYS A 20 8.75 -30.61 31.15
C CYS A 20 8.13 -29.26 31.51
N TRP A 21 8.01 -28.35 30.55
CA TRP A 21 6.77 -27.66 30.22
C TRP A 21 6.97 -26.91 28.91
N THR A 22 6.24 -27.40 27.91
CA THR A 22 5.63 -26.60 26.85
C THR A 22 6.57 -25.63 26.14
N TRP A 23 7.25 -26.16 25.12
CA TRP A 23 7.35 -25.48 23.83
C TRP A 23 5.92 -25.20 23.34
N PHE A 24 5.28 -24.17 23.91
CA PHE A 24 4.23 -23.49 23.18
C PHE A 24 4.93 -22.95 21.95
N GLY A 25 4.48 -23.44 20.79
CA GLY A 25 4.75 -22.77 19.54
C GLY A 25 4.56 -21.29 19.78
N GLN A 26 5.57 -20.51 19.43
CA GLN A 26 5.31 -19.11 19.19
C GLN A 26 4.25 -19.14 18.10
N ALA A 27 3.00 -18.92 18.49
CA ALA A 27 2.04 -18.30 17.61
C ALA A 27 2.81 -17.12 17.06
N VAL A 28 3.17 -17.21 15.78
CA VAL A 28 3.56 -16.04 15.03
C VAL A 28 2.33 -15.15 15.14
N ALA A 29 2.36 -14.24 16.11
CA ALA A 29 1.43 -13.15 16.15
C ALA A 29 1.51 -12.53 14.75
N ALA A 30 0.36 -12.26 14.16
CA ALA A 30 0.28 -11.57 12.87
C ALA A 30 0.73 -10.09 12.99
N ASP A 31 1.74 -9.82 13.81
CA ASP A 31 2.51 -8.60 13.86
C ASP A 31 3.71 -8.77 12.93
N GLU A 32 3.57 -8.27 11.71
CA GLU A 32 4.52 -7.31 11.14
C GLU A 32 4.08 -6.95 9.71
N ILE A 33 3.05 -6.11 9.60
CA ILE A 33 2.90 -5.22 8.45
C ILE A 33 3.55 -3.89 8.85
N GLN A 34 4.78 -3.63 8.38
CA GLN A 34 5.44 -2.31 8.45
C GLN A 34 5.92 -1.96 7.04
N ALA A 35 5.52 -0.84 6.43
CA ALA A 35 5.76 0.55 6.82
C ALA A 35 4.48 1.47 6.84
N PRO A 36 4.57 2.77 7.18
CA PRO A 36 4.18 3.40 8.44
C PRO A 36 2.99 4.38 8.35
N TRP A 37 2.05 4.17 7.42
CA TRP A 37 0.94 5.12 7.18
C TRP A 37 -0.37 4.58 7.75
N GLU A 38 -1.25 5.52 8.12
CA GLU A 38 -2.31 5.37 9.14
C GLU A 38 -3.04 4.02 9.12
N PRO A 39 -3.30 3.42 10.30
CA PRO A 39 -4.22 2.30 10.37
C PRO A 39 -5.58 2.75 9.83
N LEU A 40 -6.28 1.84 9.15
CA LEU A 40 -7.68 2.06 8.81
C LEU A 40 -8.45 2.45 10.09
N PRO A 41 -9.36 3.43 10.02
CA PRO A 41 -10.25 3.73 11.14
C PRO A 41 -10.98 2.47 11.61
N ALA A 42 -11.18 2.34 12.92
CA ALA A 42 -11.80 1.14 13.51
C ALA A 42 -13.24 0.88 13.01
N ASP A 43 -13.92 1.91 12.52
CA ASP A 43 -15.26 1.84 11.94
C ASP A 43 -15.28 1.61 10.42
N ALA A 44 -14.10 1.57 9.76
CA ALA A 44 -13.99 1.36 8.33
C ALA A 44 -14.42 -0.06 7.95
N LYS A 45 -15.34 -0.16 6.99
CA LYS A 45 -15.88 -1.44 6.49
C LYS A 45 -15.52 -1.62 5.03
N LEU A 46 -15.02 -2.80 4.69
CA LEU A 46 -14.71 -3.16 3.31
C LEU A 46 -15.99 -3.20 2.48
N VAL A 47 -15.97 -2.54 1.32
CA VAL A 47 -17.03 -2.65 0.31
C VAL A 47 -16.74 -3.88 -0.54
N THR A 48 -17.44 -4.98 -0.29
CA THR A 48 -17.17 -6.27 -0.96
C THR A 48 -18.06 -6.55 -2.17
N ASP A 49 -19.22 -5.89 -2.28
CA ASP A 49 -20.16 -6.11 -3.37
C ASP A 49 -19.70 -5.36 -4.64
N PRO A 50 -19.48 -6.07 -5.77
CA PRO A 50 -19.10 -5.43 -7.02
C PRO A 50 -20.10 -4.38 -7.51
N ALA A 51 -21.40 -4.59 -7.27
CA ALA A 51 -22.44 -3.64 -7.67
C ALA A 51 -22.37 -2.36 -6.83
N ALA A 52 -22.15 -2.49 -5.52
CA ALA A 52 -21.92 -1.35 -4.62
C ALA A 52 -20.65 -0.56 -5.00
N LEU A 53 -19.54 -1.23 -5.33
CA LEU A 53 -18.31 -0.57 -5.82
C LEU A 53 -18.56 0.19 -7.12
N THR A 54 -19.29 -0.43 -8.06
CA THR A 54 -19.63 0.21 -9.33
C THR A 54 -20.51 1.43 -9.09
N ALA A 55 -21.54 1.32 -8.25
CA ALA A 55 -22.43 2.43 -7.92
C ALA A 55 -21.71 3.58 -7.19
N LEU A 56 -20.70 3.27 -6.38
CA LEU A 56 -19.89 4.26 -5.68
C LEU A 56 -19.02 5.08 -6.65
N LEU A 57 -18.47 4.46 -7.68
CA LEU A 57 -17.43 5.07 -8.52
C LEU A 57 -17.92 5.49 -9.91
N ALA A 58 -18.87 4.77 -10.50
CA ALA A 58 -19.36 5.07 -11.84
C ALA A 58 -20.06 6.43 -11.87
N ASP A 59 -19.66 7.25 -12.84
CA ASP A 59 -20.09 8.64 -13.00
C ASP A 59 -19.87 9.48 -11.73
N HIS A 60 -18.79 9.23 -11.01
CA HIS A 60 -18.35 10.05 -9.88
C HIS A 60 -16.90 10.51 -10.05
N THR A 61 -16.60 11.68 -9.48
CA THR A 61 -15.25 12.21 -9.32
C THR A 61 -14.83 12.06 -7.86
N VAL A 62 -13.71 11.40 -7.66
CA VAL A 62 -13.04 11.27 -6.35
C VAL A 62 -12.06 12.42 -6.21
N HIS A 63 -12.10 13.12 -5.08
CA HIS A 63 -11.05 14.05 -4.65
C HIS A 63 -10.35 13.45 -3.44
N GLY A 64 -9.07 13.16 -3.56
CA GLY A 64 -8.31 12.51 -2.51
C GLY A 64 -7.02 13.22 -2.15
N VAL A 65 -6.41 12.74 -1.08
CA VAL A 65 -5.09 13.15 -0.62
C VAL A 65 -4.27 11.89 -0.36
N TYR A 66 -3.11 11.79 -0.99
CA TYR A 66 -2.16 10.73 -0.71
C TYR A 66 -1.59 10.90 0.71
N LEU A 67 -1.66 9.84 1.51
CA LEU A 67 -1.21 9.89 2.92
C LEU A 67 0.31 9.94 3.06
N GLN A 68 1.03 9.52 2.01
CA GLN A 68 2.49 9.42 2.02
C GLN A 68 3.16 10.80 1.97
N ASP A 69 2.61 11.73 1.17
CA ASP A 69 3.22 13.04 0.88
C ASP A 69 2.25 14.23 0.96
N GLY A 70 0.95 13.97 1.14
CA GLY A 70 -0.09 15.01 1.17
C GLY A 70 -0.48 15.55 -0.20
N SER A 71 0.01 14.95 -1.29
CA SER A 71 -0.30 15.36 -2.65
C SER A 71 -1.79 15.16 -2.92
N LYS A 72 -2.41 16.18 -3.52
CA LYS A 72 -3.83 16.14 -3.89
C LYS A 72 -3.96 15.50 -5.26
N TRP A 73 -4.99 14.68 -5.39
CA TRP A 73 -5.34 14.08 -6.65
C TRP A 73 -6.85 14.11 -6.84
N ARG A 74 -7.27 13.98 -8.08
CA ARG A 74 -8.66 13.73 -8.44
C ARG A 74 -8.76 12.73 -9.55
N GLU A 75 -9.85 11.99 -9.57
CA GLU A 75 -10.09 10.99 -10.59
C GLU A 75 -11.57 10.90 -10.94
N TYR A 76 -11.89 10.99 -12.23
CA TYR A 76 -13.25 10.78 -12.72
C TYR A 76 -13.36 9.41 -13.37
N SER A 77 -14.30 8.59 -12.90
CA SER A 77 -14.59 7.23 -13.39
C SER A 77 -15.91 7.22 -14.16
N ALA A 78 -15.86 7.23 -15.49
CA ALA A 78 -17.07 7.21 -16.34
C ALA A 78 -17.72 5.82 -16.37
N ALA A 79 -19.05 5.75 -16.43
CA ALA A 79 -19.79 4.47 -16.46
C ALA A 79 -19.43 3.56 -17.66
N ASP A 80 -18.85 4.11 -18.73
CA ASP A 80 -18.38 3.33 -19.89
C ASP A 80 -16.99 2.70 -19.72
N GLY A 81 -16.40 2.83 -18.52
CA GLY A 81 -15.11 2.24 -18.17
C GLY A 81 -13.90 3.12 -18.49
N ARG A 82 -14.09 4.35 -19.00
CA ARG A 82 -13.00 5.34 -19.13
C ARG A 82 -12.74 6.02 -17.78
N THR A 83 -11.48 6.34 -17.49
CA THR A 83 -11.10 7.17 -16.35
C THR A 83 -10.10 8.25 -16.74
N VAL A 84 -9.99 9.30 -15.94
CA VAL A 84 -8.86 10.22 -15.96
C VAL A 84 -8.46 10.53 -14.54
N TRP A 85 -7.23 10.17 -14.20
CA TRP A 85 -6.58 10.55 -12.95
C TRP A 85 -5.73 11.80 -13.16
N GLU A 86 -5.80 12.73 -12.23
CA GLU A 86 -4.99 13.94 -12.20
C GLU A 86 -4.29 14.09 -10.86
N VAL A 87 -2.98 14.29 -10.90
CA VAL A 87 -2.14 14.60 -9.74
C VAL A 87 -1.13 15.67 -10.15
N ASP A 88 -0.93 16.71 -9.35
CA ASP A 88 0.06 17.77 -9.60
C ASP A 88 0.00 18.43 -11.00
N GLY A 89 -1.20 18.58 -11.56
CA GLY A 89 -1.44 19.13 -12.90
C GLY A 89 -1.18 18.14 -14.04
N CYS A 90 -0.93 16.88 -13.71
CA CYS A 90 -0.56 15.81 -14.61
C CYS A 90 -1.73 14.87 -14.86
N LEU A 91 -2.20 14.81 -16.11
CA LEU A 91 -3.35 14.00 -16.52
C LEU A 91 -2.92 12.62 -17.02
N HIS A 92 -3.61 11.60 -16.51
CA HIS A 92 -3.42 10.19 -16.83
C HIS A 92 -4.77 9.60 -17.28
N PRO A 93 -5.12 9.71 -18.57
CA PRO A 93 -6.27 9.00 -19.12
C PRO A 93 -6.05 7.49 -19.07
N GLY A 94 -7.11 6.74 -18.79
CA GLY A 94 -7.04 5.30 -18.61
C GLY A 94 -8.37 4.60 -18.71
N THR A 95 -8.40 3.36 -18.23
CA THR A 95 -9.61 2.58 -18.06
C THR A 95 -9.73 2.07 -16.63
N TRP A 96 -10.96 1.81 -16.21
CA TRP A 96 -11.24 1.26 -14.89
C TRP A 96 -12.29 0.16 -14.97
N ARG A 97 -12.26 -0.74 -14.00
CA ARG A 97 -13.26 -1.78 -13.82
C ARG A 97 -13.27 -2.29 -12.39
N VAL A 98 -14.40 -2.82 -11.97
CA VAL A 98 -14.50 -3.63 -10.75
C VAL A 98 -14.16 -5.09 -11.08
N SER A 99 -13.38 -5.74 -10.21
CA SER A 99 -12.95 -7.13 -10.36
C SER A 99 -13.07 -7.86 -9.01
N GLY A 100 -14.24 -8.45 -8.74
CA GLY A 100 -14.54 -8.97 -7.41
C GLY A 100 -14.70 -7.81 -6.41
N SER A 101 -14.00 -7.86 -5.28
CA SER A 101 -14.05 -6.83 -4.24
C SER A 101 -13.03 -5.70 -4.44
N THR A 102 -12.45 -5.57 -5.63
CA THR A 102 -11.45 -4.53 -5.93
C THR A 102 -11.90 -3.67 -7.09
N VAL A 103 -11.46 -2.41 -7.09
CA VAL A 103 -11.46 -1.56 -8.28
C VAL A 103 -10.05 -1.54 -8.85
N CYS A 104 -9.92 -1.72 -10.16
CA CYS A 104 -8.64 -1.72 -10.85
C CYS A 104 -8.63 -0.66 -11.96
N TYR A 105 -7.56 0.14 -11.95
CA TYR A 105 -7.31 1.23 -12.89
C TYR A 105 -6.10 0.90 -13.76
N VAL A 106 -6.17 1.24 -15.04
CA VAL A 106 -5.09 1.04 -16.02
C VAL A 106 -4.83 2.34 -16.73
N TYR A 107 -3.61 2.86 -16.60
CA TYR A 107 -3.19 4.10 -17.23
C TYR A 107 -2.02 3.80 -18.17
N PRO A 108 -2.17 3.90 -19.50
CA PRO A 108 -1.09 3.62 -20.43
C PRO A 108 0.17 4.49 -20.23
N SER A 109 0.03 5.66 -19.60
CA SER A 109 1.14 6.58 -19.29
C SER A 109 1.85 6.29 -17.97
N TRP A 110 1.46 5.27 -17.21
CA TRP A 110 1.95 5.03 -15.84
C TRP A 110 2.19 3.55 -15.56
N ASP A 111 3.25 3.25 -14.80
CA ASP A 111 3.64 1.88 -14.40
C ASP A 111 3.56 0.87 -15.57
N ASP A 112 4.05 1.29 -16.74
CA ASP A 112 4.01 0.51 -17.99
C ASP A 112 2.61 -0.02 -18.37
N GLY A 113 1.55 0.70 -17.99
CA GLY A 113 0.17 0.30 -18.25
C GLY A 113 -0.31 -0.87 -17.37
N ARG A 114 0.38 -1.18 -16.29
CA ARG A 114 -0.02 -2.25 -15.37
C ARG A 114 -1.25 -1.84 -14.55
N PRO A 115 -2.20 -2.76 -14.31
CA PRO A 115 -3.35 -2.49 -13.45
C PRO A 115 -2.93 -2.15 -12.02
N GLN A 116 -3.47 -1.05 -11.50
CA GLN A 116 -3.40 -0.65 -10.10
C GLN A 116 -4.73 -1.00 -9.44
N CYS A 117 -4.74 -1.96 -8.53
CA CYS A 117 -5.95 -2.45 -7.89
C CYS A 117 -6.04 -1.99 -6.43
N PHE A 118 -7.25 -1.66 -5.99
CA PHE A 118 -7.52 -1.12 -4.66
C PHE A 118 -8.69 -1.87 -4.01
N LEU A 119 -8.56 -2.14 -2.71
CA LEU A 119 -9.70 -2.39 -1.83
C LEU A 119 -10.27 -1.04 -1.38
N VAL A 120 -11.59 -0.94 -1.33
CA VAL A 120 -12.28 0.28 -0.91
C VAL A 120 -12.97 0.03 0.42
N TYR A 121 -12.67 0.84 1.43
CA TYR A 121 -13.37 0.84 2.71
C TYR A 121 -14.17 2.12 2.88
N GLN A 122 -15.31 2.06 3.57
CA GLN A 122 -16.05 3.24 4.00
C GLN A 122 -16.14 3.29 5.52
N SER A 123 -15.75 4.42 6.11
CA SER A 123 -16.03 4.78 7.50
C SER A 123 -17.23 5.73 7.57
N ALA A 124 -17.57 6.22 8.75
CA ALA A 124 -18.65 7.19 8.92
C ALA A 124 -18.46 8.50 8.14
N ARG A 125 -17.24 8.81 7.67
CA ARG A 125 -16.91 10.11 7.05
C ARG A 125 -16.07 10.03 5.78
N LEU A 126 -15.39 8.92 5.54
CA LEU A 126 -14.38 8.84 4.50
C LEU A 126 -14.52 7.55 3.69
N THR A 127 -14.14 7.64 2.43
CA THR A 127 -13.83 6.51 1.56
C THR A 127 -12.31 6.33 1.58
N HIS A 128 -11.84 5.13 1.87
CA HIS A 128 -10.44 4.78 2.02
C HIS A 128 -10.03 3.83 0.90
N PHE A 129 -8.90 4.09 0.25
CA PHE A 129 -8.38 3.21 -0.79
C PHE A 129 -7.08 2.56 -0.30
N VAL A 130 -7.10 1.24 -0.26
CA VAL A 130 -5.96 0.40 0.08
C VAL A 130 -5.41 -0.18 -1.22
N TRP A 131 -4.24 0.30 -1.64
CA TRP A 131 -3.55 -0.22 -2.82
C TRP A 131 -3.06 -1.64 -2.55
N LEU A 132 -3.24 -2.52 -3.53
CA LEU A 132 -2.76 -3.90 -3.49
C LEU A 132 -1.49 -4.02 -4.33
N ASP A 133 -0.40 -4.45 -3.70
CA ASP A 133 0.85 -4.73 -4.40
C ASP A 133 0.64 -5.93 -5.34
N PRO A 134 0.77 -5.74 -6.67
CA PRO A 134 0.53 -6.82 -7.63
C PRO A 134 1.58 -7.94 -7.57
N ALA A 135 2.74 -7.72 -6.96
CA ALA A 135 3.81 -8.71 -6.82
C ALA A 135 3.69 -9.54 -5.54
N THR A 136 3.25 -8.94 -4.44
CA THR A 136 3.17 -9.62 -3.12
C THR A 136 1.75 -9.91 -2.66
N GLY A 137 0.77 -9.13 -3.12
CA GLY A 137 -0.61 -9.14 -2.61
C GLY A 137 -0.82 -8.33 -1.34
N ASP A 138 0.22 -7.66 -0.83
CA ASP A 138 0.11 -6.84 0.38
C ASP A 138 -0.73 -5.58 0.14
N GLY A 139 -1.47 -5.17 1.18
CA GLY A 139 -2.33 -3.99 1.13
C GLY A 139 -1.75 -2.81 1.90
N TRP A 140 -1.82 -1.61 1.31
CA TRP A 140 -1.36 -0.37 1.93
C TRP A 140 -2.43 0.73 1.81
N LEU A 141 -2.89 1.28 2.94
CA LEU A 141 -3.77 2.46 2.91
C LEU A 141 -3.00 3.62 2.29
N ILE A 142 -3.45 4.11 1.13
CA ILE A 142 -2.71 5.12 0.37
C ILE A 142 -3.40 6.46 0.30
N THR A 143 -4.73 6.48 0.41
CA THR A 143 -5.49 7.73 0.28
C THR A 143 -6.83 7.64 1.01
N ASN A 144 -7.24 8.81 1.52
CA ASN A 144 -8.57 9.08 2.03
C ASN A 144 -9.27 10.06 1.08
N ALA A 145 -10.55 9.85 0.85
CA ALA A 145 -11.44 10.74 0.11
C ALA A 145 -12.70 11.02 0.95
N PRO A 146 -13.42 12.14 0.72
CA PRO A 146 -14.74 12.34 1.28
C PRO A 146 -15.67 11.14 1.03
N LEU A 147 -16.58 10.85 1.96
CA LEU A 147 -17.58 9.79 1.77
C LEU A 147 -18.48 10.08 0.56
N ASP A 148 -18.95 11.33 0.47
CA ASP A 148 -19.79 11.81 -0.62
C ASP A 148 -18.92 12.24 -1.80
N LEU A 149 -18.65 11.29 -2.70
CA LEU A 149 -17.93 11.54 -3.94
C LEU A 149 -18.74 12.48 -4.84
N ALA A 150 -18.06 13.34 -5.58
CA ALA A 150 -18.75 14.35 -6.40
C ALA A 150 -19.44 13.67 -7.59
N ALA A 151 -20.75 13.88 -7.74
CA ALA A 151 -21.50 13.31 -8.85
C ALA A 151 -21.06 13.92 -10.20
N GLY A 152 -20.93 13.07 -11.21
CA GLY A 152 -20.49 13.41 -12.56
C GLY A 152 -19.02 13.81 -12.64
N ASN A 153 -18.73 14.68 -13.62
CA ASN A 153 -17.40 15.23 -13.89
C ASN A 153 -17.39 16.76 -13.74
N PRO A 154 -17.59 17.29 -12.51
CA PRO A 154 -17.68 18.73 -12.26
C PRO A 154 -16.36 19.47 -12.53
N ASP A 155 -15.25 18.74 -12.54
CA ASP A 155 -13.91 19.25 -12.85
C ASP A 155 -13.61 19.33 -14.36
N HIS A 156 -14.52 18.82 -15.19
CA HIS A 156 -14.35 18.73 -16.64
C HIS A 156 -13.06 17.99 -17.04
N LEU A 157 -12.71 16.93 -16.31
CA LEU A 157 -11.55 16.09 -16.63
C LEU A 157 -11.72 15.46 -18.03
N PRO A 158 -10.71 15.57 -18.92
CA PRO A 158 -10.89 15.23 -20.33
C PRO A 158 -10.70 13.73 -20.58
N LEU A 159 -11.81 12.96 -20.58
CA LEU A 159 -11.80 11.52 -20.88
C LEU A 159 -11.16 11.18 -22.24
N ASP A 160 -11.37 12.04 -23.24
CA ASP A 160 -10.90 11.84 -24.60
C ASP A 160 -9.57 12.54 -24.88
N ALA A 161 -8.77 12.83 -23.85
CA ALA A 161 -7.45 13.43 -24.00
C ALA A 161 -6.48 12.50 -24.75
N ARG A 162 -6.67 12.34 -26.06
CA ARG A 162 -5.67 11.87 -27.03
C ARG A 162 -4.61 12.95 -27.32
N ARG A 163 -4.43 13.90 -26.38
CA ARG A 163 -3.70 15.19 -26.38
C ARG A 163 -4.56 16.43 -26.68
N PRO A 164 -4.76 17.33 -25.69
CA PRO A 164 -4.80 18.77 -25.87
C PRO A 164 -3.39 19.31 -26.13
N ALA A 165 -3.28 20.34 -26.96
CA ALA A 165 -2.03 21.06 -27.28
C ALA A 165 -1.37 21.76 -26.06
N ALA A 166 -1.98 21.68 -24.87
CA ALA A 166 -1.54 22.31 -23.64
C ALA A 166 -1.39 21.34 -22.44
N ILE A 167 -1.41 20.02 -22.66
CA ILE A 167 -1.02 19.09 -21.58
C ILE A 167 0.48 19.22 -21.35
N ARG A 168 0.84 19.68 -20.15
CA ARG A 168 2.20 19.56 -19.65
C ARG A 168 2.52 18.06 -19.63
N ARG A 169 3.45 17.60 -20.48
CA ARG A 169 3.89 16.22 -20.43
C ARG A 169 4.45 15.95 -19.04
N CYS A 170 3.99 14.88 -18.42
CA CYS A 170 4.51 14.36 -17.15
C CYS A 170 5.86 13.65 -17.34
N GLU A 171 6.53 13.86 -18.47
CA GLU A 171 7.85 13.32 -18.77
C GLU A 171 8.84 13.89 -17.76
N GLY A 172 9.32 13.03 -16.85
CA GLY A 172 10.36 13.37 -15.89
C GLY A 172 9.89 13.70 -14.48
N VAL A 173 8.58 13.68 -14.18
CA VAL A 173 8.15 13.41 -12.80
C VAL A 173 8.43 11.93 -12.60
N THR A 174 9.57 11.58 -11.98
CA THR A 174 9.75 10.24 -11.45
C THR A 174 8.64 10.07 -10.45
N PRO A 175 7.60 9.31 -10.78
CA PRO A 175 6.55 9.18 -9.83
C PRO A 175 7.11 8.36 -8.68
N MET A 176 6.66 8.68 -7.47
CA MET A 176 6.89 7.82 -6.33
C MET A 176 6.32 6.47 -6.74
N ILE A 177 7.21 5.55 -7.14
CA ILE A 177 6.77 4.23 -7.57
C ILE A 177 6.06 3.71 -6.34
N LEU A 178 4.81 3.26 -6.52
CA LEU A 178 4.17 2.35 -5.59
C LEU A 178 4.92 1.01 -5.62
N THR A 179 6.23 1.06 -5.49
CA THR A 179 7.03 -0.07 -5.09
C THR A 179 6.86 -0.11 -3.59
N SER A 180 6.35 -1.23 -3.09
CA SER A 180 6.48 -1.58 -1.68
C SER A 180 7.84 -1.09 -1.16
N PRO A 181 7.91 -0.45 0.02
CA PRO A 181 9.19 -0.01 0.60
C PRO A 181 10.20 -1.16 0.73
N GLN A 182 9.74 -2.42 0.73
CA GLN A 182 10.59 -3.62 0.71
C GLN A 182 11.28 -3.88 -0.65
N SER A 183 10.69 -3.43 -1.76
CA SER A 183 11.26 -3.58 -3.11
C SER A 183 12.46 -2.66 -3.34
N ALA A 184 12.49 -1.49 -2.68
CA ALA A 184 13.66 -0.59 -2.72
C ALA A 184 14.89 -1.24 -2.08
N ASP A 185 14.70 -2.00 -0.99
CA ASP A 185 15.79 -2.62 -0.23
C ASP A 185 16.39 -3.85 -0.95
N ARG A 186 15.63 -4.49 -1.84
CA ARG A 186 16.10 -5.62 -2.65
C ARG A 186 16.98 -5.21 -3.82
N ILE A 187 16.80 -4.00 -4.37
CA ILE A 187 17.63 -3.48 -5.47
C ILE A 187 19.05 -3.13 -4.99
N VAL A 188 19.20 -2.70 -3.74
CA VAL A 188 20.52 -2.35 -3.17
C VAL A 188 21.37 -3.60 -2.88
N ARG A 189 20.77 -4.72 -2.48
CA ARG A 189 21.53 -5.95 -2.13
C ARG A 189 22.04 -6.75 -3.33
N ASN A 190 21.46 -6.57 -4.52
CA ASN A 190 21.86 -7.34 -5.72
C ASN A 190 23.04 -6.75 -6.52
N ARG A 191 23.64 -5.63 -6.08
CA ARG A 191 24.84 -5.05 -6.74
C ARG A 191 26.18 -5.47 -6.15
N SER A 192 26.23 -6.32 -5.13
CA SER A 192 27.48 -6.56 -4.38
C SER A 192 28.11 -7.96 -4.52
N THR A 193 27.76 -8.75 -5.54
CA THR A 193 28.42 -10.05 -5.80
C THR A 193 28.76 -10.24 -7.27
N ALA A 194 29.65 -9.42 -7.80
CA ALA A 194 30.36 -9.71 -9.06
C ALA A 194 31.66 -8.89 -9.15
N SER A 195 32.66 -9.23 -8.34
CA SER A 195 34.07 -8.98 -8.69
C SER A 195 34.96 -9.90 -7.88
N GLY A 196 35.76 -10.71 -8.56
CA GLY A 196 36.71 -11.61 -7.90
C GLY A 196 37.00 -12.88 -8.68
N ALA A 197 37.28 -12.77 -9.98
CA ALA A 197 38.02 -13.77 -10.73
C ALA A 197 39.37 -13.18 -11.12
N SER A 198 40.44 -13.67 -10.51
CA SER A 198 41.82 -13.72 -11.02
C SER A 198 42.60 -14.69 -10.15
#